data_AF-A0A561C0C2-F1
#
_entry.id   AF-A0A561C0C2-F1
#
_cell.length_a   1.000
_cell.length_b   1.000
_cell.length_c   1.000
_cell.angle_alpha   90.00
_cell.angle_beta   90.00
_cell.angle_gamma   90.00
#
_symmetry.space_group_name_H-M   'P 1'
#
loop_
_entity.id
_entity.type
_entity.pdbx_description
1 polymer ?
#
loop_
_entity_poly.entity_id
_entity_poly.type
_entity_poly.pdbx_seq_one_letter_code
_entity_poly.pdbx_strand_id
1 'polypeptide(L)'
;MLSAWFAAVCCVGFAVVNVVFESTGRFEDGPFADYSAGLTVMNWLVVLLKLLGAAVAVYSLTANPKHAEGLGVLLWGAFSLLALYALGSVAEGAAITTGLTGDRDDITFASVAYVAFVALLAIAFGILAVAHTRRFDLTARPTLLGALGAPLALAVLLLAVPALLVALGLMPSL
;
A
#
# COMPACT_ATOMS: atom_id res chain seq x y z
N MET A 1 -4.67 16.73 -11.82
CA MET A 1 -3.30 17.25 -11.70
C MET A 1 -2.87 17.40 -10.24
N LEU A 2 -3.61 18.13 -9.39
CA LEU A 2 -3.29 18.26 -7.95
C LEU A 2 -3.23 16.90 -7.23
N SER A 3 -4.19 16.02 -7.49
CA SER A 3 -4.24 14.67 -6.89
C SER A 3 -3.04 13.79 -7.22
N ALA A 4 -2.48 13.92 -8.43
CA ALA A 4 -1.28 13.18 -8.86
C ALA A 4 -0.02 13.64 -8.12
N TRP A 5 0.17 14.96 -8.00
CA TRP A 5 1.30 15.49 -7.22
C TRP A 5 1.18 15.15 -5.74
N PHE A 6 -0.01 15.30 -5.18
CA PHE A 6 -0.29 14.89 -3.81
C PHE A 6 0.05 13.40 -3.59
N ALA A 7 -0.49 12.51 -4.43
CA ALA A 7 -0.23 11.08 -4.33
C ALA A 7 1.27 10.74 -4.46
N ALA A 8 1.96 11.37 -5.42
CA ALA A 8 3.39 11.16 -5.63
C ALA A 8 4.23 11.60 -4.42
N VAL A 9 3.99 12.80 -3.89
CA VAL A 9 4.71 13.32 -2.73
C VAL A 9 4.44 12.46 -1.49
N CYS A 10 3.18 12.06 -1.27
CA CYS A 10 2.83 11.17 -0.17
C CYS A 10 3.51 9.80 -0.29
N CYS A 11 3.53 9.21 -1.49
CA CYS A 11 4.24 7.96 -1.74
C CYS A 11 5.75 8.07 -1.48
N VAL A 12 6.40 9.13 -1.97
CA VAL A 12 7.83 9.38 -1.75
C VAL A 12 8.11 9.62 -0.27
N GLY A 13 7.32 10.48 0.40
CA GLY A 13 7.47 10.73 1.83
C GLY A 13 7.33 9.46 2.66
N PHE A 14 6.37 8.60 2.32
CA PHE A 14 6.21 7.30 2.97
C PHE A 14 7.44 6.40 2.74
N ALA A 15 7.96 6.32 1.52
CA ALA A 15 9.17 5.56 1.22
C ALA A 15 10.37 6.06 2.05
N VAL A 16 10.54 7.38 2.20
CA VAL A 16 11.59 7.97 3.04
C VAL A 16 11.48 7.51 4.50
N VAL A 17 10.27 7.48 5.07
CA VAL A 17 10.08 7.00 6.45
C VAL A 17 10.56 5.55 6.62
N ASN A 18 10.28 4.68 5.64
CA ASN A 18 10.70 3.27 5.67
C ASN A 18 12.22 3.14 5.54
N VAL A 19 12.86 3.97 4.70
CA VAL A 19 14.33 4.04 4.61
C VAL A 19 14.94 4.52 5.92
N VAL A 20 14.31 5.50 6.59
CA VAL A 20 14.75 5.96 7.91
C VAL A 20 14.67 4.81 8.93
N PHE A 21 13.55 4.09 8.99
CA PHE A 21 13.39 2.93 9.88
C PHE A 21 14.48 1.88 9.68
N GLU A 22 14.82 1.59 8.43
CA GLU A 22 15.94 0.70 8.10
C GLU A 22 17.27 1.26 8.61
N SER A 23 17.57 2.53 8.29
CA SER A 23 18.85 3.16 8.65
C SER A 23 19.07 3.33 10.15
N THR A 24 17.98 3.37 10.93
CA THR A 24 18.03 3.49 12.39
C THR A 24 17.99 2.14 13.10
N GLY A 25 17.99 1.01 12.37
CA GLY A 25 17.91 -0.31 12.97
C GLY A 25 16.64 -0.54 13.79
N ARG A 26 15.49 0.05 13.38
CA ARG A 26 14.26 0.06 14.20
C ARG A 26 13.80 -1.35 14.60
N PHE A 27 14.11 -2.35 13.79
CA PHE A 27 13.71 -3.74 14.01
C PHE A 27 14.85 -4.63 14.54
N GLU A 28 16.04 -4.08 14.80
CA GLU A 28 17.20 -4.83 15.30
C GLU A 28 17.04 -5.18 16.79
N ASP A 29 16.33 -4.34 17.55
CA ASP A 29 16.11 -4.51 18.98
C ASP A 29 14.63 -4.71 19.33
N GLY A 30 14.37 -5.38 20.46
CA GLY A 30 13.03 -5.51 21.05
C GLY A 30 12.28 -6.79 20.65
N PRO A 31 10.94 -6.83 20.81
CA PRO A 31 10.14 -8.06 20.71
C PRO A 31 10.16 -8.75 19.33
N PHE A 32 10.62 -8.04 18.30
CA PHE A 32 10.65 -8.51 16.91
C PHE A 32 12.06 -8.73 16.37
N ALA A 33 13.10 -8.69 17.22
CA ALA A 33 14.50 -8.83 16.80
C ALA A 33 14.76 -10.14 16.04
N ASP A 34 14.14 -11.25 16.48
CA ASP A 34 14.23 -12.57 15.82
C ASP A 34 13.60 -12.58 14.41
N TYR A 35 12.75 -11.60 14.11
CA TYR A 35 12.10 -11.41 12.81
C TYR A 35 12.69 -10.24 12.00
N SER A 36 13.77 -9.63 12.49
CA SER A 36 14.41 -8.44 11.91
C SER A 36 14.69 -8.59 10.41
N ALA A 37 15.30 -9.71 10.00
CA ALA A 37 15.59 -9.99 8.59
C ALA A 37 14.31 -10.06 7.73
N GLY A 38 13.24 -10.65 8.24
CA GLY A 38 11.95 -10.70 7.55
C GLY A 38 11.29 -9.32 7.46
N LEU A 39 11.37 -8.54 8.53
CA LEU A 39 10.87 -7.17 8.56
C LEU A 39 11.65 -6.25 7.63
N THR A 40 12.97 -6.39 7.51
CA THR A 40 13.80 -5.68 6.52
C THR A 40 13.33 -5.96 5.10
N VAL A 41 13.10 -7.23 4.73
CA VAL A 41 12.63 -7.58 3.38
C VAL A 41 11.25 -6.98 3.12
N MET A 42 10.33 -7.05 4.09
CA MET A 42 9.01 -6.44 3.97
C MET A 42 9.07 -4.91 3.89
N ASN A 43 9.97 -4.28 4.65
CA ASN A 43 10.20 -2.84 4.65
C ASN A 43 10.67 -2.36 3.26
N TRP A 44 11.66 -3.03 2.66
CA TRP A 44 12.12 -2.72 1.31
C TRP A 44 11.07 -2.99 0.23
N LEU A 45 10.28 -4.05 0.40
CA LEU A 45 9.15 -4.30 -0.49
C LEU A 45 8.14 -3.15 -0.44
N VAL A 46 7.83 -2.63 0.75
CA VAL A 46 6.96 -1.46 0.91
C VAL A 46 7.57 -0.23 0.24
N VAL A 47 8.87 0.04 0.42
CA VAL A 47 9.58 1.12 -0.28
C VAL A 47 9.37 1.02 -1.79
N LEU A 48 9.62 -0.15 -2.38
CA LEU A 48 9.49 -0.39 -3.81
C LEU A 48 8.05 -0.14 -4.29
N LEU A 49 7.05 -0.65 -3.56
CA LEU A 49 5.64 -0.42 -3.88
C LEU A 49 5.25 1.06 -3.81
N LYS A 50 5.77 1.81 -2.84
CA LYS A 50 5.51 3.25 -2.73
C LYS A 50 6.16 4.03 -3.87
N LEU A 51 7.38 3.69 -4.26
CA LEU A 51 8.05 4.30 -5.41
C LEU A 51 7.32 4.00 -6.72
N LEU A 52 6.81 2.77 -6.90
CA LEU A 52 5.94 2.43 -8.03
C LEU A 52 4.65 3.26 -8.02
N GLY A 53 4.01 3.42 -6.86
CA GLY A 53 2.84 4.28 -6.70
C GLY A 53 3.13 5.74 -7.11
N ALA A 54 4.28 6.28 -6.68
CA ALA A 54 4.70 7.62 -7.08
C ALA A 54 4.94 7.72 -8.59
N ALA A 55 5.63 6.74 -9.19
CA ALA A 55 5.88 6.70 -10.62
C ALA A 55 4.57 6.64 -11.42
N VAL A 56 3.59 5.83 -10.98
CA VAL A 56 2.25 5.73 -11.58
C VAL A 56 1.51 7.06 -11.49
N ALA A 57 1.53 7.72 -10.33
CA ALA A 57 0.88 9.01 -10.14
C ALA A 57 1.50 10.09 -11.04
N VAL A 58 2.82 10.17 -11.14
CA VAL A 58 3.52 11.09 -12.05
C VAL A 58 3.23 10.73 -13.51
N TYR A 59 3.26 9.45 -13.87
CA TYR A 59 3.01 9.00 -15.23
C TYR A 59 1.58 9.31 -15.69
N SER A 60 0.60 9.32 -14.78
CA SER A 60 -0.79 9.72 -15.08
C SER A 60 -0.95 11.17 -15.52
N LEU A 61 0.06 12.03 -15.28
CA LEU A 61 0.08 13.39 -15.81
C LEU A 61 0.34 13.41 -17.32
N THR A 62 0.96 12.36 -17.85
CA THR A 62 1.25 12.25 -19.28
C THR A 62 0.00 11.87 -20.08
N ALA A 63 -0.18 12.48 -21.25
CA ALA A 63 -1.32 12.25 -22.12
C ALA A 63 -1.09 11.13 -23.15
N ASN A 64 -0.31 10.09 -22.80
CA ASN A 64 0.13 9.10 -23.78
C ASN A 64 -0.93 7.99 -23.98
N PRO A 65 -1.60 7.92 -25.16
CA PRO A 65 -2.63 6.91 -25.40
C PRO A 65 -2.09 5.49 -25.49
N LYS A 66 -0.81 5.29 -25.80
CA LYS A 66 -0.22 3.95 -26.02
C LYS A 66 -0.24 3.05 -24.78
N HIS A 67 -0.24 3.66 -23.59
CA HIS A 67 -0.18 2.93 -22.31
C HIS A 67 -1.44 3.15 -21.47
N ALA A 68 -2.55 3.56 -22.09
CA ALA A 68 -3.77 3.93 -21.39
C ALA A 68 -4.35 2.76 -20.56
N GLU A 69 -4.40 1.55 -21.13
CA GLU A 69 -4.90 0.36 -20.42
C GLU A 69 -4.00 -0.04 -19.25
N GLY A 70 -2.69 -0.14 -19.49
CA GLY A 70 -1.73 -0.52 -18.44
C GLY A 70 -1.72 0.46 -17.27
N LEU A 71 -1.76 1.77 -17.56
CA LEU A 71 -1.89 2.79 -16.53
C LEU A 71 -3.25 2.71 -15.81
N GLY A 72 -4.32 2.38 -16.52
CA GLY A 72 -5.64 2.13 -15.92
C GLY A 72 -5.59 1.00 -14.89
N VAL A 73 -4.97 -0.13 -15.23
CA VAL A 73 -4.75 -1.27 -14.31
C VAL A 73 -3.98 -0.81 -13.07
N LEU A 74 -2.88 -0.08 -13.25
CA LEU A 74 -2.03 0.36 -12.14
C LEU A 74 -2.74 1.36 -11.22
N LEU A 75 -3.51 2.30 -11.76
CA LEU A 75 -4.26 3.28 -10.98
C LEU A 75 -5.39 2.62 -10.17
N TRP A 76 -6.17 1.74 -10.80
CA TRP A 76 -7.21 0.97 -10.11
C TRP A 76 -6.61 0.00 -9.08
N GLY A 77 -5.44 -0.57 -9.36
CA GLY A 77 -4.71 -1.41 -8.42
C GLY A 77 -4.22 -0.66 -7.20
N ALA A 78 -3.58 0.50 -7.39
CA ALA A 78 -3.13 1.35 -6.30
C ALA A 78 -4.32 1.84 -5.44
N PHE A 79 -5.42 2.26 -6.07
CA PHE A 79 -6.66 2.61 -5.38
C PHE A 79 -7.18 1.44 -4.55
N SER A 80 -7.33 0.26 -5.15
CA SER A 80 -7.90 -0.92 -4.47
C SER A 80 -7.07 -1.36 -3.28
N LEU A 81 -5.75 -1.42 -3.42
CA LEU A 81 -4.85 -1.78 -2.32
C LEU A 81 -5.00 -0.83 -1.12
N LEU A 82 -5.00 0.47 -1.37
CA LEU A 82 -5.12 1.49 -0.32
C LEU A 82 -6.53 1.52 0.28
N ALA A 83 -7.57 1.35 -0.54
CA ALA A 83 -8.95 1.32 -0.09
C ALA A 83 -9.23 0.10 0.78
N LEU A 84 -8.77 -1.09 0.37
CA LEU A 84 -8.89 -2.31 1.19
C LEU A 84 -8.13 -2.19 2.50
N TYR A 85 -6.92 -1.63 2.47
CA TYR A 85 -6.18 -1.35 3.69
C TYR A 85 -6.97 -0.43 4.62
N ALA A 86 -7.43 0.72 4.12
CA ALA A 86 -8.17 1.69 4.93
C ALA A 86 -9.48 1.12 5.48
N LEU A 87 -10.23 0.37 4.67
CA LEU A 87 -11.46 -0.31 5.10
C LEU A 87 -11.18 -1.38 6.15
N GLY A 88 -10.13 -2.18 5.96
CA GLY A 88 -9.68 -3.18 6.92
C GLY A 88 -9.33 -2.55 8.27
N SER A 89 -8.54 -1.48 8.26
CA SER A 89 -8.16 -0.76 9.48
C SER A 89 -9.35 -0.10 10.19
N VAL A 90 -10.33 0.42 9.44
CA VAL A 90 -11.57 0.96 10.04
C VAL A 90 -12.41 -0.15 10.66
N ALA A 91 -12.54 -1.30 9.99
CA ALA A 91 -13.26 -2.45 10.51
C ALA A 91 -12.59 -3.01 11.78
N GLU A 92 -11.27 -3.11 11.78
CA GLU A 92 -10.47 -3.50 12.95
C GLU A 92 -10.66 -2.51 14.11
N GLY A 93 -10.57 -1.21 13.85
CA GLY A 93 -10.84 -0.18 14.87
C GLY A 93 -12.27 -0.26 15.42
N ALA A 94 -13.27 -0.57 14.59
CA ALA A 94 -14.65 -0.78 15.03
C ALA A 94 -14.79 -2.05 15.90
N ALA A 95 -14.09 -3.13 15.55
CA ALA A 95 -14.06 -4.35 16.37
C ALA A 95 -13.44 -4.09 17.75
N ILE A 96 -12.38 -3.29 17.82
CA ILE A 96 -11.75 -2.89 19.09
C ILE A 96 -12.69 -2.03 19.95
N THR A 97 -13.34 -1.02 19.36
CA THR A 97 -14.25 -0.15 20.13
C THR A 97 -15.46 -0.89 20.70
N THR A 98 -15.96 -1.88 19.95
CA THR A 98 -17.07 -2.76 20.38
C THR A 98 -16.63 -3.88 21.35
N GLY A 99 -15.33 -4.05 21.59
CA GLY A 99 -14.79 -5.07 22.50
C GLY A 99 -14.78 -6.49 21.91
N LEU A 100 -14.89 -6.62 20.58
CA LEU A 100 -14.83 -7.91 19.89
C LEU A 100 -13.39 -8.45 19.83
N THR A 101 -12.39 -7.57 19.74
CA THR A 101 -10.96 -7.90 19.62
C THR A 101 -10.09 -6.81 20.26
N GLY A 102 -8.83 -7.10 20.57
CA GLY A 102 -7.81 -6.10 20.97
C GLY A 102 -8.11 -5.34 22.27
N ASP A 103 -7.23 -4.42 22.64
CA ASP A 103 -7.45 -3.48 23.74
C ASP A 103 -7.78 -2.08 23.18
N ARG A 104 -8.61 -1.31 23.88
CA ARG A 104 -8.94 0.06 23.47
C ARG A 104 -7.72 0.99 23.50
N ASP A 105 -6.74 0.68 24.34
CA ASP A 105 -5.48 1.41 24.41
C ASP A 105 -4.64 1.28 23.12
N ASP A 106 -4.94 0.31 22.25
CA ASP A 106 -4.31 0.17 20.93
C ASP A 106 -4.79 1.26 19.94
N ILE A 107 -5.93 1.91 20.20
CA ILE A 107 -6.42 3.02 19.38
C ILE A 107 -5.78 4.33 19.85
N THR A 108 -4.62 4.62 19.25
CA THR A 108 -3.88 5.87 19.51
C THR A 108 -4.21 6.96 18.48
N PHE A 109 -3.88 8.21 18.82
CA PHE A 109 -3.97 9.30 17.84
C PHE A 109 -3.12 9.03 16.58
N ALA A 110 -1.95 8.40 16.77
CA ALA A 110 -1.06 8.04 15.67
C ALA A 110 -1.69 7.02 14.71
N SER A 111 -2.39 6.00 15.22
CA SER A 111 -3.06 5.02 14.37
C SER A 111 -4.22 5.64 13.60
N VAL A 112 -5.02 6.52 14.23
CA VAL A 112 -6.09 7.27 13.54
C VAL A 112 -5.54 8.17 12.44
N ALA A 113 -4.48 8.94 12.73
CA ALA A 113 -3.84 9.82 11.75
C ALA A 113 -3.27 9.02 10.57
N TYR A 114 -2.68 7.85 10.84
CA TYR A 114 -2.16 6.97 9.83
C TYR A 114 -3.26 6.42 8.91
N VAL A 115 -4.37 5.93 9.47
CA VAL A 115 -5.51 5.44 8.68
C VAL A 115 -6.13 6.57 7.84
N ALA A 116 -6.27 7.77 8.42
CA ALA A 116 -6.74 8.94 7.68
C ALA A 116 -5.81 9.31 6.52
N PHE A 117 -4.49 9.26 6.73
CA PHE A 117 -3.50 9.48 5.67
C PHE A 117 -3.65 8.45 4.54
N VAL A 118 -3.79 7.15 4.87
CA VAL A 118 -3.97 6.11 3.84
C VAL A 118 -5.29 6.27 3.10
N ALA A 119 -6.36 6.65 3.79
CA ALA A 119 -7.65 6.93 3.16
C ALA A 119 -7.58 8.12 2.18
N LEU A 120 -6.89 9.20 2.55
CA LEU A 120 -6.66 10.34 1.64
C LEU A 120 -5.86 9.92 0.40
N LEU A 121 -4.85 9.07 0.59
CA LEU A 121 -4.06 8.53 -0.52
C LEU A 121 -4.91 7.64 -1.43
N ALA A 122 -5.77 6.80 -0.86
CA ALA A 122 -6.75 6.00 -1.61
C ALA A 122 -7.65 6.90 -2.44
N ILE A 123 -8.24 7.94 -1.84
CA ILE A 123 -9.09 8.92 -2.55
C ILE A 123 -8.32 9.57 -3.70
N ALA A 124 -7.06 9.99 -3.49
CA ALA A 124 -6.25 10.59 -4.52
C ALA A 124 -6.04 9.65 -5.73
N PHE A 125 -5.70 8.38 -5.49
CA PHE A 125 -5.59 7.37 -6.56
C PHE A 125 -6.93 7.04 -7.20
N GLY A 126 -8.02 6.99 -6.43
CA GLY A 126 -9.37 6.77 -6.96
C GLY A 126 -9.80 7.88 -7.92
N ILE A 127 -9.53 9.15 -7.57
CA ILE A 127 -9.76 10.29 -8.45
C ILE A 127 -8.96 10.14 -9.75
N LEU A 128 -7.68 9.76 -9.66
CA LEU A 128 -6.84 9.55 -10.84
C LEU A 128 -7.34 8.39 -11.70
N ALA A 129 -7.72 7.26 -11.10
CA ALA A 129 -8.25 6.09 -11.79
C ALA A 129 -9.54 6.42 -12.56
N VAL A 130 -10.49 7.11 -11.90
CA VAL A 130 -11.76 7.53 -12.52
C VAL A 130 -11.50 8.57 -13.63
N ALA A 131 -10.66 9.57 -13.38
CA ALA A 131 -10.34 10.58 -14.38
C ALA A 131 -9.66 9.97 -15.62
N HIS A 132 -8.71 9.05 -15.42
CA HIS A 132 -8.02 8.36 -16.51
C HIS A 132 -8.94 7.44 -17.30
N THR A 133 -9.79 6.67 -16.60
CA THR A 133 -10.81 5.81 -17.22
C THR A 133 -11.76 6.61 -18.11
N ARG A 134 -12.24 7.76 -17.62
CA ARG A 134 -13.12 8.67 -18.39
C ARG A 134 -12.38 9.34 -19.55
N ARG A 135 -11.12 9.72 -19.36
CA ARG A 135 -10.32 10.43 -20.37
C ARG A 135 -10.05 9.58 -21.62
N PHE A 136 -9.83 8.28 -21.43
CA PHE A 136 -9.47 7.35 -22.50
C PHE A 136 -10.58 6.33 -22.83
N ASP A 137 -11.78 6.52 -22.27
CA ASP A 137 -12.95 5.65 -22.42
C ASP A 137 -12.60 4.15 -22.26
N LEU A 138 -11.89 3.84 -21.16
CA LEU A 138 -11.38 2.49 -20.92
C LEU A 138 -12.54 1.52 -20.70
N THR A 139 -12.41 0.31 -21.25
CA THR A 139 -13.34 -0.79 -21.00
C THR A 139 -13.28 -1.24 -19.54
N ALA A 140 -14.23 -2.10 -19.11
CA ALA A 140 -14.24 -2.63 -17.75
C ALA A 140 -13.01 -3.50 -17.40
N ARG A 141 -12.30 -4.02 -18.42
CA ARG A 141 -11.22 -4.99 -18.23
C ARG A 141 -10.03 -4.41 -17.44
N PRO A 142 -9.42 -3.27 -17.82
CA PRO A 142 -8.37 -2.64 -17.01
C PRO A 142 -8.79 -2.36 -15.56
N THR A 143 -10.03 -1.91 -15.37
CA THR A 143 -10.61 -1.63 -14.05
C THR A 143 -10.66 -2.89 -13.19
N LEU A 144 -11.22 -3.98 -13.70
CA LEU A 144 -11.32 -5.26 -12.98
C LEU A 144 -9.94 -5.88 -12.70
N LEU A 145 -9.06 -5.86 -13.70
CA LEU A 145 -7.69 -6.37 -13.54
C LEU A 145 -6.91 -5.59 -12.48
N GLY A 146 -7.04 -4.27 -12.44
CA GLY A 146 -6.43 -3.47 -11.39
C GLY A 146 -7.06 -3.73 -10.03
N ALA A 147 -8.39 -3.58 -9.95
CA ALA A 147 -9.12 -3.63 -8.69
C ALA A 147 -9.04 -4.98 -7.98
N LEU A 148 -8.99 -6.10 -8.73
CA LEU A 148 -8.89 -7.44 -8.15
C LEU A 148 -7.46 -8.00 -8.21
N GLY A 149 -6.74 -7.73 -9.29
CA GLY A 149 -5.42 -8.30 -9.52
C GLY A 149 -4.38 -7.77 -8.55
N ALA A 150 -4.40 -6.47 -8.21
CA ALA A 150 -3.42 -5.93 -7.27
C ALA A 150 -3.59 -6.49 -5.83
N PRO A 151 -4.81 -6.55 -5.26
CA PRO A 151 -5.02 -7.22 -3.97
C PRO A 151 -4.63 -8.70 -3.99
N LEU A 152 -5.00 -9.44 -5.05
CA LEU A 152 -4.63 -10.86 -5.16
C LEU A 152 -3.11 -11.04 -5.26
N ALA A 153 -2.43 -10.23 -6.08
CA ALA A 153 -0.98 -10.25 -6.20
C ALA A 153 -0.31 -9.92 -4.86
N LEU A 154 -0.82 -8.92 -4.13
CA LEU A 154 -0.30 -8.58 -2.80
C LEU A 154 -0.54 -9.71 -1.80
N ALA A 155 -1.73 -10.33 -1.80
CA ALA A 155 -2.02 -11.46 -0.92
C ALA A 155 -1.08 -12.65 -1.18
N VAL A 156 -0.85 -12.99 -2.45
CA VAL A 156 0.12 -14.03 -2.83
C VAL A 156 1.53 -13.65 -2.37
N LEU A 157 1.94 -12.40 -2.58
CA LEU A 157 3.27 -11.93 -2.19
C LEU A 157 3.47 -11.97 -0.67
N LEU A 158 2.47 -11.56 0.11
CA LEU A 158 2.50 -11.58 1.57
C LEU A 158 2.49 -12.99 2.16
N LEU A 159 2.07 -14.01 1.39
CA LEU A 159 2.19 -15.42 1.79
C LEU A 159 3.51 -16.03 1.32
N ALA A 160 3.89 -15.76 0.07
CA ALA A 160 5.03 -16.39 -0.58
C ALA A 160 6.37 -15.89 -0.01
N VAL A 161 6.52 -14.60 0.26
CA VAL A 161 7.80 -14.07 0.75
C VAL A 161 8.13 -14.57 2.16
N PRO A 162 7.22 -14.51 3.15
CA PRO A 162 7.52 -15.11 4.46
C PRO A 162 7.80 -16.61 4.37
N ALA A 163 7.02 -17.37 3.59
CA ALA A 163 7.26 -18.80 3.40
C ALA A 163 8.65 -19.09 2.80
N LEU A 164 9.09 -18.28 1.83
CA LEU A 164 10.44 -18.38 1.27
C LEU A 164 11.52 -18.05 2.30
N LEU A 165 11.33 -16.99 3.10
CA LEU A 165 12.29 -16.61 4.15
C LEU A 165 12.43 -17.68 5.23
N VAL A 166 11.31 -18.31 5.62
CA VAL A 166 11.31 -19.48 6.53
C VAL A 166 12.05 -20.65 5.89
N ALA A 167 11.78 -20.97 4.63
CA ALA A 167 12.45 -22.06 3.92
C ALA A 167 13.98 -21.83 3.78
N LEU A 168 14.41 -20.56 3.74
CA LEU A 168 15.82 -20.16 3.70
C LEU A 168 16.46 -20.05 5.09
N GLY A 169 15.71 -20.28 6.18
CA GLY A 169 16.18 -20.16 7.55
C GLY A 169 16.47 -18.71 8.00
N LEU A 170 15.95 -17.72 7.27
CA LEU A 170 16.13 -16.29 7.55
C LEU A 170 15.04 -15.72 8.46
N MET A 171 13.98 -16.48 8.71
CA MET A 171 12.86 -16.09 9.57
C MET A 171 12.37 -17.33 10.34
N PRO A 172 12.03 -17.22 11.65
CA PRO A 172 11.37 -18.29 12.38
C PRO A 172 10.02 -18.66 11.73
N SER A 173 9.66 -19.95 11.76
CA SER A 173 8.30 -20.38 11.43
C SER A 173 7.34 -19.91 12.52
N LEU A 174 6.19 -19.37 12.11
CA LEU A 174 5.08 -19.01 13.01
C LEU A 174 4.63 -20.17 13.88
#